data_AF-A0A951TX25-F1
#
_entry.id   AF-A0A951TX25-F1
#
_cell.length_a   1.000
_cell.length_b   1.000
_cell.length_c   1.000
_cell.angle_alpha   90.00
_cell.angle_beta   90.00
_cell.angle_gamma   90.00
#
_symmetry.space_group_name_H-M   'P 1'
#
loop_
_entity.id
_entity.type
_entity.pdbx_description
1 polymer ?
#
loop_
_entity_poly.entity_id
_entity_poly.type
_entity_poly.pdbx_seq_one_letter_code
_entity_poly.pdbx_strand_id
1 'polypeptide(L)' 'MIKNKAGKQVVIMVTHQVNITAIVGTIPDQGDAVVLQLDDQNWFKSIGQLDPN' A
#
# COMPACT_ATOMS: atom_id res chain seq x y z
N MET A 1 9.04 -17.94 -13.12
CA MET A 1 7.64 -17.62 -13.46
C MET A 1 6.82 -17.63 -12.17
N ILE A 2 6.40 -16.47 -11.67
CA ILE A 2 5.64 -16.38 -10.42
C ILE A 2 4.22 -16.89 -10.70
N LYS A 3 3.80 -17.96 -10.02
CA LYS A 3 2.43 -18.51 -10.12
C LYS A 3 1.53 -17.72 -9.17
N ASN A 4 0.59 -16.95 -9.72
CA ASN A 4 -0.45 -16.25 -8.96
C ASN A 4 -1.48 -17.28 -8.47
N LYS A 5 -1.53 -17.53 -7.15
CA LYS A 5 -2.59 -18.34 -6.53
C LYS A 5 -3.84 -17.47 -6.42
N ALA A 6 -4.95 -17.96 -6.97
CA ALA A 6 -6.27 -17.33 -6.86
C ALA A 6 -6.75 -17.32 -5.40
N GLY A 7 -6.34 -16.31 -4.64
CA GLY A 7 -6.74 -16.07 -3.26
C GLY A 7 -6.07 -14.79 -2.78
N LYS A 8 -6.86 -13.87 -2.20
CA LYS A 8 -6.48 -12.54 -1.63
C LYS A 8 -5.09 -12.07 -2.05
N GLN A 9 -5.01 -11.42 -3.20
CA GLN A 9 -3.75 -10.96 -3.78
C GLN A 9 -3.26 -9.74 -3.01
N VAL A 10 -2.13 -9.88 -2.32
CA VAL A 10 -1.41 -8.75 -1.73
C VAL A 10 -0.43 -8.24 -2.78
N VAL A 11 -0.51 -6.94 -3.07
CA VAL A 11 0.44 -6.25 -3.95
C VAL A 11 1.37 -5.42 -3.09
N ILE A 12 2.67 -5.61 -3.28
CA ILE A 12 3.70 -4.77 -2.67
C ILE A 12 4.21 -3.82 -3.77
N MET A 13 4.05 -2.52 -3.54
CA MET A 13 4.58 -1.48 -4.42
C MET A 13 5.69 -0.73 -3.69
N VAL A 14 6.87 -0.65 -4.32
CA VAL A 14 7.96 0.21 -3.86
C VAL A 14 8.06 1.38 -4.82
N THR A 15 7.99 2.59 -4.29
CA THR A 15 7.98 3.81 -5.09
C THR A 15 8.53 4.97 -4.27
N HIS A 16 8.56 6.16 -4.86
CA HIS A 16 9.00 7.38 -4.19
C HIS A 16 7.93 7.92 -3.24
N GLN A 17 8.36 8.60 -2.17
CA GLN A 17 7.48 9.21 -1.18
C GLN A 17 6.37 10.06 -1.82
N VAL A 18 6.69 10.86 -2.84
CA VAL A 18 5.72 11.71 -3.55
C VAL A 18 4.58 10.91 -4.19
N ASN A 19 4.86 9.72 -4.71
CA ASN A 19 3.84 8.85 -5.30
C ASN A 19 2.97 8.23 -4.21
N ILE A 20 3.56 7.88 -3.07
CA ILE A 20 2.79 7.38 -1.91
C ILE A 20 1.85 8.47 -1.43
N THR A 21 2.34 9.69 -1.20
CA THR A 21 1.54 10.84 -0.78
C THR A 21 0.42 11.18 -1.74
N ALA A 22 0.64 11.08 -3.06
CA ALA A 22 -0.41 11.28 -4.05
C ALA A 22 -1.55 10.24 -3.93
N ILE A 23 -1.26 9.02 -3.49
CA ILE A 23 -2.24 7.94 -3.32
C ILE A 23 -2.94 8.05 -1.95
N VAL A 24 -2.19 8.34 -0.89
CA VAL A 24 -2.68 8.19 0.50
C VAL A 24 -3.05 9.53 1.17
N GLY A 25 -2.70 10.66 0.55
CA GLY A 25 -2.98 12.01 1.05
C GLY A 25 -2.15 12.44 2.27
N THR A 26 -1.24 11.58 2.75
CA THR A 26 -0.37 11.82 3.90
C THR A 26 1.09 11.59 3.52
N ILE A 27 2.00 12.19 4.28
CA ILE A 27 3.45 12.08 4.04
C ILE A 27 3.97 11.00 5.00
N PRO A 28 4.36 9.81 4.51
CA PRO A 28 4.99 8.79 5.36
C PRO A 28 6.46 9.15 5.64
N ASP A 29 6.99 8.63 6.74
CA ASP A 29 8.41 8.73 7.06
C ASP A 29 9.25 7.76 6.22
N GLN A 30 10.57 7.93 6.23
CA GLN A 30 11.46 7.05 5.48
C GLN A 30 11.47 5.64 6.05
N GLY A 31 11.26 4.65 5.20
CA GLY A 31 11.26 3.23 5.57
C GLY A 31 9.88 2.70 5.96
N ASP A 32 8.90 3.58 6.16
CA ASP A 32 7.54 3.17 6.47
C ASP A 32 6.84 2.51 5.28
N ALA A 33 5.97 1.55 5.58
CA ALA A 33 5.02 1.01 4.62
C ALA A 33 3.60 1.41 4.99
N VAL A 34 2.84 1.96 4.05
CA VAL A 34 1.41 2.23 4.24
C VAL A 34 0.60 1.06 3.71
N VAL A 35 -0.31 0.54 4.54
CA VAL A 35 -1.18 -0.58 4.16
C VAL A 35 -2.50 -0.02 3.63
N LEU A 36 -2.78 -0.34 2.38
CA LEU A 36 -4.01 0.05 1.70
C LEU A 36 -4.93 -1.15 1.51
N GLN A 37 -6.21 -0.94 1.74
CA GLN A 37 -7.27 -1.88 1.39
C GLN A 37 -8.10 -1.29 0.24
N LEU A 38 -8.39 -2.11 -0.75
CA LEU A 38 -9.40 -1.81 -1.75
C LEU A 38 -10.77 -2.13 -1.14
N ASP A 39 -11.67 -1.16 -1.11
CA ASP A 39 -13.04 -1.35 -0.65
C ASP A 39 -13.98 -1.89 -1.76
N ASP A 40 -15.24 -2.14 -1.41
CA ASP A 40 -16.26 -2.67 -2.33
C ASP A 40 -16.61 -1.70 -3.47
N GLN A 41 -16.16 -0.44 -3.38
CA GLN A 41 -16.37 0.62 -4.36
C GLN A 41 -15.13 0.84 -5.24
N ASN A 42 -14.12 -0.02 -5.11
CA ASN A 42 -12.81 0.07 -5.77
C ASN A 42 -12.01 1.33 -5.42
N TRP A 43 -12.19 1.86 -4.21
CA TRP A 43 -11.36 2.93 -3.69
C TRP A 43 -10.32 2.39 -2.72
N PHE A 44 -9.12 2.99 -2.75
CA PHE A 44 -8.08 2.68 -1.78
C PHE A 44 -8.33 3.46 -0.48
N LYS A 45 -8.35 2.73 0.62
CA LYS A 45 -8.39 3.29 1.96
C LYS A 45 -7.13 2.88 2.72
N SER A 46 -6.48 3.85 3.36
CA SER A 46 -5.40 3.55 4.31
C SER A 46 -5.99 2.90 5.56
N ILE A 47 -5.48 1.71 5.88
CA ILE A 47 -5.92 0.92 7.04
C ILE A 47 -4.83 0.79 8.11
N GLY A 48 -3.63 1.29 7.83
CA GLY A 48 -2.53 1.28 8.79
C GLY A 48 -1.19 1.63 8.18
N GLN A 49 -0.18 1.65 9.04
CA GLN A 49 1.21 1.91 8.71
C GLN A 49 2.07 0.88 9.45
N LEU A 50 3.10 0.38 8.78
CA LEU A 50 4.11 -0.50 9.35
C LEU A 50 5.37 0.35 9.52
N ASP A 51 5.78 0.50 10.78
CA ASP A 51 7.08 1.06 11.15
C ASP A 51 8.13 -0.05 11.00
N PRO A 52 9.30 0.22 10.41
CA PRO A 52 10.41 -0.74 10.34
C PRO A 52 11.07 -1.05 11.70
N ASN A 53 10.70 -0.39 12.80
CA ASN A 53 11.29 -0.57 14.14
C ASN A 53 10.41 -1.33 15.13
#